data_AF-I6B1H8-F1
#
_entry.id   AF-I6B1H8-F1
#
_cell.length_a   1.000
_cell.length_b   1.000
_cell.length_c   1.000
_cell.angle_alpha   90.00
_cell.angle_beta   90.00
_cell.angle_gamma   90.00
#
_symmetry.space_group_name_H-M   'P 1'
#
loop_
_entity.id
_entity.type
_entity.pdbx_description
1 polymer ?
#
loop_
_entity_poly.entity_id
_entity_poly.type
_entity_poly.pdbx_seq_one_letter_code
_entity_poly.pdbx_strand_id
1 'polypeptide(L)'
;MDPFVTSTTKPRHMCKVKGCRHRVTATQRRKQGGFCRRCKELRYKATHPYTYTLNKLRNNARRRGIPFDLTLEEWIMFCDLTGYMTVSGRFADNLSVDRIDPKRGYTLDNIRAVTVSMNARYVHVQAKLDRLVRFHDAVARRIAQLQSQIAAA
;
A
#
# COMPACT_ATOMS: atom_id res chain seq x y z
N MET A 1 -16.29 -20.67 -8.06
CA MET A 1 -17.50 -20.02 -8.63
C MET A 1 -17.19 -18.56 -8.90
N ASP A 2 -17.54 -18.00 -10.06
CA ASP A 2 -17.45 -16.54 -10.32
C ASP A 2 -18.46 -15.84 -9.40
N PRO A 3 -18.03 -15.02 -8.41
CA PRO A 3 -18.96 -14.39 -7.49
C PRO A 3 -19.84 -13.31 -8.18
N PHE A 4 -19.61 -13.03 -9.47
CA PHE A 4 -20.32 -12.02 -10.23
C PHE A 4 -21.36 -12.66 -11.17
N VAL A 5 -22.47 -13.14 -10.60
CA VAL A 5 -23.64 -13.56 -11.38
C VAL A 5 -24.14 -12.37 -12.21
N THR A 6 -24.21 -12.54 -13.53
CA THR A 6 -24.73 -11.50 -14.43
C THR A 6 -26.25 -11.63 -14.58
N SER A 7 -26.92 -10.50 -14.79
CA SER A 7 -28.37 -10.42 -15.00
C SER A 7 -28.65 -9.97 -16.42
N THR A 8 -29.41 -10.77 -17.16
CA THR A 8 -29.82 -10.47 -18.55
C THR A 8 -30.98 -9.48 -18.60
N THR A 9 -31.81 -9.42 -17.56
CA THR A 9 -33.00 -8.57 -17.44
C THR A 9 -32.72 -7.10 -17.13
N LYS A 10 -31.45 -6.69 -17.03
CA LYS A 10 -31.11 -5.33 -16.61
C LYS A 10 -31.19 -4.30 -17.73
N PRO A 11 -31.65 -3.07 -17.44
CA PRO A 11 -31.65 -2.00 -18.42
C PRO A 11 -30.29 -1.73 -19.05
N ARG A 12 -30.33 -1.30 -20.33
CA ARG A 12 -29.17 -0.91 -21.14
C ARG A 12 -28.40 0.32 -20.64
N HIS A 13 -28.65 0.86 -19.46
CA HIS A 13 -27.79 1.88 -18.84
C HIS A 13 -27.30 1.46 -17.45
N MET A 14 -27.52 0.21 -17.04
CA MET A 14 -27.16 -0.34 -15.73
C MET A 14 -26.06 -1.41 -15.81
N CYS A 15 -25.28 -1.56 -14.73
CA CYS A 15 -24.26 -2.59 -14.62
C CYS A 15 -24.85 -4.01 -14.65
N LYS A 16 -24.23 -4.92 -15.42
CA LYS A 16 -24.69 -6.32 -15.60
C LYS A 16 -24.66 -7.20 -14.34
N VAL A 17 -23.84 -6.89 -13.33
CA VAL A 17 -23.76 -7.72 -12.09
C VAL A 17 -25.08 -7.69 -11.34
N LYS A 18 -25.68 -8.85 -11.05
CA LYS A 18 -26.94 -8.99 -10.30
C LYS A 18 -26.90 -8.15 -9.01
N GLY A 19 -27.97 -7.40 -8.72
CA GLY A 19 -28.04 -6.50 -7.56
C GLY A 19 -27.30 -5.16 -7.67
N CYS A 20 -26.32 -5.00 -8.58
CA CYS A 20 -25.63 -3.71 -8.74
C CYS A 20 -26.53 -2.61 -9.33
N ARG A 21 -26.68 -1.47 -8.66
CA ARG A 21 -27.53 -0.34 -9.11
C ARG A 21 -26.75 0.78 -9.82
N HIS A 22 -25.46 0.59 -10.09
CA HIS A 22 -24.66 1.61 -10.77
C HIS A 22 -25.03 1.74 -12.24
N ARG A 23 -25.20 2.98 -12.68
CA ARG A 23 -25.29 3.32 -14.10
C ARG A 23 -23.93 3.09 -14.78
N VAL A 24 -23.99 2.71 -16.04
CA VAL A 24 -22.80 2.57 -16.91
C VAL A 24 -22.94 3.50 -18.11
N THR A 25 -21.87 4.22 -18.41
CA THR A 25 -21.82 5.10 -19.59
C THR A 25 -21.74 4.28 -20.88
N ALA A 26 -22.06 4.90 -22.02
CA ALA A 26 -21.89 4.28 -23.32
C ALA A 26 -20.43 3.80 -23.53
N THR A 27 -19.45 4.61 -23.11
CA THR A 27 -18.02 4.24 -23.16
C THR A 27 -17.70 3.02 -22.30
N GLN A 28 -18.25 2.93 -21.08
CA GLN A 28 -18.07 1.75 -20.21
C GLN A 28 -18.70 0.49 -20.82
N ARG A 29 -19.81 0.61 -21.54
CA ARG A 29 -20.39 -0.55 -22.26
C ARG A 29 -19.47 -1.06 -23.34
N ARG A 30 -18.97 -0.16 -24.19
CA ARG A 30 -18.05 -0.50 -25.27
C ARG A 30 -16.74 -1.09 -24.75
N LYS A 31 -16.10 -0.46 -23.76
CA LYS A 31 -14.76 -0.85 -23.27
C LYS A 31 -14.76 -1.89 -22.16
N GLN A 32 -15.83 -2.00 -21.39
CA GLN A 32 -15.90 -2.81 -20.16
C GLN A 32 -17.07 -3.79 -20.18
N GLY A 33 -17.66 -4.09 -21.34
CA GLY A 33 -18.70 -5.11 -21.50
C GLY A 33 -20.01 -4.83 -20.74
N GLY A 34 -20.22 -3.61 -20.25
CA GLY A 34 -21.38 -3.24 -19.43
C GLY A 34 -21.19 -3.44 -17.92
N PHE A 35 -19.95 -3.57 -17.45
CA PHE A 35 -19.62 -3.52 -16.03
C PHE A 35 -19.31 -2.07 -15.61
N CYS A 36 -19.73 -1.67 -14.40
CA CYS A 36 -19.26 -0.42 -13.82
C CYS A 36 -17.81 -0.59 -13.32
N ARG A 37 -17.09 0.52 -13.11
CA ARG A 37 -15.70 0.51 -12.66
C ARG A 37 -15.51 -0.32 -11.39
N ARG A 38 -16.39 -0.15 -10.39
CA ARG A 38 -16.36 -0.88 -9.12
C ARG A 38 -16.47 -2.39 -9.31
N CYS A 39 -17.50 -2.85 -10.04
CA CYS A 39 -17.67 -4.29 -10.28
C CYS A 39 -16.54 -4.90 -11.10
N LYS A 40 -15.98 -4.16 -12.07
CA LYS A 40 -14.80 -4.58 -12.83
C LYS A 40 -13.59 -4.76 -11.91
N GLU A 41 -13.35 -3.80 -11.03
CA GLU A 41 -12.24 -3.87 -10.06
C GLU A 41 -12.42 -5.01 -9.06
N LEU A 42 -13.62 -5.19 -8.51
CA LEU A 42 -13.92 -6.30 -7.61
C LEU A 42 -13.72 -7.66 -8.29
N ARG A 43 -14.13 -7.79 -9.57
CA ARG A 43 -13.88 -9.00 -10.36
C ARG A 43 -12.40 -9.25 -10.57
N TYR A 44 -11.64 -8.22 -10.94
CA TYR A 44 -10.20 -8.33 -11.10
C TYR A 44 -9.51 -8.72 -9.79
N LYS A 45 -9.91 -8.14 -8.65
CA LYS A 45 -9.40 -8.53 -7.33
C LYS A 45 -9.69 -10.00 -7.00
N ALA A 46 -10.87 -10.50 -7.36
CA ALA A 46 -11.24 -11.88 -7.09
C ALA A 46 -10.47 -12.89 -7.97
N THR A 47 -10.21 -12.55 -9.24
CA THR A 47 -9.54 -13.46 -10.18
C THR A 47 -8.02 -13.31 -10.21
N HIS A 48 -7.48 -12.15 -9.80
CA HIS A 48 -6.05 -11.86 -9.81
C HIS A 48 -5.62 -11.20 -8.48
N PRO A 49 -5.83 -11.87 -7.34
CA PRO A 49 -5.66 -11.25 -6.02
C PRO A 49 -4.20 -10.82 -5.75
N TYR A 50 -3.21 -11.64 -6.11
CA TYR A 50 -1.78 -11.32 -5.96
C TYR A 50 -1.36 -10.13 -6.84
N THR A 51 -1.73 -10.15 -8.12
CA THR A 51 -1.43 -9.04 -9.05
C THR A 51 -2.09 -7.74 -8.59
N TYR A 52 -3.32 -7.81 -8.10
CA TYR A 52 -4.02 -6.65 -7.57
C TYR A 52 -3.32 -6.06 -6.33
N THR A 53 -2.93 -6.90 -5.37
CA THR A 53 -2.26 -6.44 -4.14
C THR A 53 -0.86 -5.89 -4.43
N LEU A 54 -0.10 -6.53 -5.32
CA LEU A 54 1.20 -6.05 -5.77
C LEU A 54 1.09 -4.68 -6.44
N ASN A 55 0.17 -4.53 -7.39
CA ASN A 55 -0.05 -3.25 -8.07
C ASN A 55 -0.47 -2.15 -7.10
N LYS A 56 -1.26 -2.47 -6.08
CA LYS A 56 -1.62 -1.52 -5.02
C LYS A 56 -0.37 -1.09 -4.23
N LEU A 57 0.51 -2.03 -3.86
CA LEU A 57 1.76 -1.74 -3.17
C LEU A 57 2.70 -0.87 -4.03
N ARG A 58 2.88 -1.23 -5.30
CA ARG A 58 3.66 -0.49 -6.29
C ARG A 58 3.15 0.93 -6.49
N ASN A 59 1.83 1.11 -6.63
CA ASN A 59 1.22 2.44 -6.75
C ASN A 59 1.45 3.31 -5.50
N ASN A 60 1.41 2.71 -4.31
CA ASN A 60 1.72 3.40 -3.06
C ASN A 60 3.19 3.80 -2.97
N ALA A 61 4.11 2.93 -3.39
CA ALA A 61 5.54 3.21 -3.46
C ALA A 61 5.83 4.37 -4.43
N ARG A 62 5.27 4.32 -5.65
CA ARG A 62 5.37 5.38 -6.65
C ARG A 62 4.90 6.73 -6.13
N ARG A 63 3.74 6.78 -5.45
CA ARG A 63 3.20 8.02 -4.86
C ARG A 63 4.14 8.64 -3.81
N ARG A 64 4.98 7.81 -3.17
CA ARG A 64 5.92 8.23 -2.12
C ARG A 64 7.36 8.40 -2.65
N GLY A 65 7.60 8.19 -3.95
CA GLY A 65 8.95 8.21 -4.52
C GLY A 65 9.87 7.08 -4.02
N ILE A 66 9.31 5.93 -3.61
CA ILE A 66 10.08 4.80 -3.09
C ILE A 66 10.42 3.85 -4.25
N PRO A 67 11.70 3.46 -4.45
CA PRO A 67 12.08 2.46 -5.46
C PRO A 67 11.34 1.13 -5.26
N PHE A 68 10.99 0.46 -6.35
CA PHE A 68 10.17 -0.75 -6.33
C PHE A 68 10.71 -1.76 -7.34
N ASP A 69 11.33 -2.82 -6.85
CA ASP A 69 11.98 -3.86 -7.66
C ASP A 69 11.44 -5.27 -7.34
N LEU A 70 10.32 -5.34 -6.61
CA LEU A 70 9.68 -6.60 -6.28
C LEU A 70 8.89 -7.15 -7.49
N THR A 71 9.23 -8.36 -7.90
CA THR A 71 8.56 -9.10 -8.98
C THR A 71 7.26 -9.76 -8.50
N LEU A 72 6.45 -10.31 -9.43
CA LEU A 72 5.21 -11.00 -9.06
C LEU A 72 5.50 -12.33 -8.38
N GLU A 73 6.53 -13.02 -8.84
CA GLU A 73 6.98 -14.33 -8.38
C GLU A 73 7.48 -14.23 -6.92
N GLU A 74 8.35 -13.25 -6.65
CA GLU A 74 8.82 -12.95 -5.28
C GLU A 74 7.66 -12.52 -4.37
N TRP A 75 6.69 -11.78 -4.89
CA TRP A 75 5.52 -11.36 -4.13
C TRP A 75 4.60 -12.52 -3.76
N ILE A 76 4.38 -13.47 -4.67
CA ILE A 76 3.62 -14.70 -4.39
C ILE A 76 4.34 -15.49 -3.31
N MET A 77 5.65 -15.71 -3.46
CA MET A 77 6.47 -16.40 -2.47
C MET A 77 6.37 -15.75 -1.09
N PHE A 78 6.53 -14.42 -1.00
CA PHE A 78 6.37 -13.68 0.24
C PHE A 78 4.97 -13.86 0.85
N CYS A 79 3.92 -13.77 0.03
CA CYS A 79 2.55 -13.89 0.48
C CYS A 79 2.23 -15.28 1.05
N ASP A 80 2.76 -16.32 0.42
CA ASP A 80 2.52 -17.71 0.82
C ASP A 80 3.29 -18.03 2.10
N LEU A 81 4.55 -17.57 2.22
CA LEU A 81 5.36 -17.73 3.43
C LEU A 81 4.76 -17.02 4.65
N THR A 82 4.14 -15.86 4.46
CA THR A 82 3.64 -15.01 5.55
C THR A 82 2.14 -15.17 5.82
N GLY A 83 1.41 -15.85 4.95
CA GLY A 83 -0.06 -15.89 4.98
C GLY A 83 -0.72 -14.54 4.69
N TYR A 84 -0.01 -13.58 4.10
CA TYR A 84 -0.48 -12.19 3.89
C TYR A 84 -1.84 -12.12 3.20
N MET A 85 -2.08 -12.98 2.21
CA MET A 85 -3.34 -12.97 1.45
C MET A 85 -4.56 -13.35 2.30
N THR A 86 -4.37 -14.11 3.38
CA THR A 86 -5.43 -14.57 4.28
C THR A 86 -5.77 -13.53 5.34
N VAL A 87 -4.76 -12.85 5.89
CA VAL A 87 -4.92 -11.98 7.07
C VAL A 87 -4.67 -10.50 6.78
N SER A 88 -4.51 -10.10 5.52
CA SER A 88 -4.44 -8.68 5.15
C SER A 88 -5.77 -7.96 5.34
N GLY A 89 -5.73 -6.69 5.77
CA GLY A 89 -6.94 -5.96 6.13
C GLY A 89 -6.70 -4.57 6.67
N ARG A 90 -7.64 -4.07 7.49
CA ARG A 90 -7.62 -2.72 8.07
C ARG A 90 -7.60 -2.72 9.60
N PHE A 91 -7.80 -3.87 10.24
CA PHE A 91 -7.80 -3.99 11.69
C PHE A 91 -6.38 -4.10 12.22
N ALA A 92 -6.23 -3.85 13.52
CA ALA A 92 -4.94 -3.79 14.21
C ALA A 92 -4.08 -5.05 13.98
N ASP A 93 -4.72 -6.23 14.01
CA ASP A 93 -4.06 -7.54 13.94
C ASP A 93 -3.90 -8.04 12.49
N ASN A 94 -4.44 -7.31 11.51
CA ASN A 94 -4.21 -7.66 10.12
C ASN A 94 -2.77 -7.38 9.71
N LEU A 95 -2.26 -8.15 8.75
CA LEU A 95 -0.93 -7.93 8.19
C LEU A 95 -0.91 -6.73 7.22
N SER A 96 0.20 -6.00 7.30
CA SER A 96 0.66 -4.94 6.42
C SER A 96 2.06 -5.31 5.94
N VAL A 97 2.42 -4.82 4.74
CA VAL A 97 3.81 -4.87 4.27
C VAL A 97 4.55 -3.66 4.80
N ASP A 98 5.72 -3.89 5.40
CA ASP A 98 6.64 -2.86 5.82
C ASP A 98 8.04 -3.14 5.27
N ARG A 99 8.90 -2.12 5.26
CA ARG A 99 10.30 -2.25 4.83
C ARG A 99 11.18 -2.47 6.05
N ILE A 100 12.13 -3.41 5.98
CA ILE A 100 13.08 -3.68 7.06
C ILE A 100 13.99 -2.46 7.25
N ASP A 101 14.61 -1.99 6.15
CA ASP A 101 15.30 -0.70 6.08
C ASP A 101 14.40 0.32 5.36
N PRO A 102 13.93 1.38 6.04
CA PRO A 102 13.09 2.41 5.44
C PRO A 102 13.82 3.30 4.42
N LYS A 103 15.15 3.24 4.34
CA LYS A 103 15.96 3.97 3.34
C LYS A 103 16.03 3.22 2.00
N ARG A 104 15.78 1.91 2.00
CA ARG A 104 15.79 1.06 0.80
C ARG A 104 14.39 0.94 0.16
N GLY A 105 14.36 0.46 -1.08
CA GLY A 105 13.14 0.20 -1.85
C GLY A 105 12.38 -1.05 -1.41
N TYR A 106 11.34 -1.40 -2.14
CA TYR A 106 10.69 -2.72 -2.01
C TYR A 106 11.44 -3.75 -2.85
N THR A 107 12.16 -4.64 -2.19
CA THR A 107 12.86 -5.83 -2.71
C THR A 107 12.52 -7.02 -1.83
N LEU A 108 12.66 -8.26 -2.31
CA LEU A 108 12.30 -9.45 -1.52
C LEU A 108 13.04 -9.51 -0.18
N ASP A 109 14.33 -9.13 -0.15
CA ASP A 109 15.18 -9.12 1.05
C ASP A 109 14.90 -7.95 2.01
N ASN A 110 14.13 -6.93 1.58
CA ASN A 110 13.88 -5.73 2.37
C ASN A 110 12.40 -5.56 2.78
N ILE A 111 11.54 -6.55 2.53
CA ILE A 111 10.14 -6.51 2.97
C ILE A 111 9.90 -7.45 4.14
N ARG A 112 8.95 -7.08 5.00
CA ARG A 112 8.46 -7.91 6.09
C ARG A 112 6.94 -7.77 6.24
N ALA A 113 6.30 -8.84 6.71
CA ALA A 113 4.92 -8.78 7.15
C ALA A 113 4.89 -8.36 8.63
N VAL A 114 4.15 -7.30 8.93
CA VAL A 114 3.94 -6.80 10.29
C VAL A 114 2.47 -6.51 10.48
N THR A 115 1.98 -6.51 11.72
CA THR A 115 0.60 -6.07 11.96
C THR A 115 0.44 -4.57 11.68
N VAL A 116 -0.77 -4.14 11.34
CA VAL A 116 -1.08 -2.71 11.16
C VAL A 116 -0.73 -1.90 12.41
N SER A 117 -1.01 -2.44 13.60
CA SER A 117 -0.68 -1.80 14.88
C SER A 117 0.82 -1.65 15.10
N MET A 118 1.61 -2.68 14.80
CA MET A 118 3.07 -2.63 14.88
C MET A 118 3.64 -1.58 13.92
N ASN A 119 3.17 -1.56 12.67
CA ASN A 119 3.62 -0.58 11.67
C ASN A 119 3.36 0.86 12.12
N ALA A 120 2.14 1.14 12.61
CA ALA A 120 1.80 2.45 13.13
C ALA A 120 2.70 2.85 14.32
N ARG A 121 2.93 1.93 15.26
CA ARG A 121 3.81 2.17 16.40
C ARG A 121 5.25 2.48 15.97
N TYR A 122 5.80 1.73 15.02
CA TYR A 122 7.15 1.99 14.49
C TYR A 122 7.27 3.40 13.90
N VAL A 123 6.28 3.85 13.13
CA VAL A 123 6.27 5.20 12.56
C VAL A 123 6.27 6.28 13.66
N HIS A 124 5.45 6.12 14.71
CA HIS A 124 5.40 7.07 15.81
C HIS A 124 6.70 7.12 16.62
N VAL A 125 7.29 5.96 16.91
CA VAL A 125 8.56 5.86 17.64
C VAL A 125 9.69 6.48 16.81
N GLN A 126 9.77 6.17 15.52
CA GLN A 126 10.79 6.72 14.63
C GLN A 126 10.69 8.24 14.54
N ALA A 127 9.48 8.79 14.36
CA ALA A 127 9.28 10.24 14.32
C ALA A 127 9.70 10.95 15.62
N LYS A 128 9.48 10.30 16.78
CA LYS A 128 9.94 10.80 18.08
C LYS A 128 11.47 10.78 18.18
N LEU A 129 12.10 9.69 17.74
CA LEU A 129 13.56 9.55 17.72
C LEU A 129 14.19 10.60 16.80
N ASP A 130 13.68 10.77 15.58
CA ASP A 130 14.17 11.77 14.64
C ASP A 130 14.06 13.20 15.21
N ARG A 131 13.00 13.49 15.98
CA ARG A 131 12.85 14.78 16.66
C ARG A 131 13.93 14.97 17.73
N LEU A 132 14.22 13.93 18.51
CA LEU A 132 15.25 13.98 19.55
C LEU A 132 16.65 14.17 18.95
N VAL A 133 16.98 13.42 17.89
CA VAL A 133 18.26 13.55 17.18
C VAL A 133 18.42 14.98 16.64
N ARG A 134 17.40 15.53 15.97
CA ARG A 134 17.44 16.93 15.48
C ARG A 134 17.68 17.96 16.59
N PHE A 135 17.09 17.73 17.76
CA PHE A 135 17.30 18.60 18.92
C PHE A 135 18.75 18.52 19.42
N HIS A 136 19.29 17.31 19.60
CA HIS A 136 20.68 17.13 20.02
C HIS A 136 21.67 17.74 19.03
N ASP A 137 21.45 17.54 17.73
CA ASP A 137 22.30 18.13 16.69
C ASP A 137 22.27 19.66 16.73
N ALA A 138 21.10 20.26 17.02
CA ALA A 138 20.96 21.71 17.15
C ALA A 138 21.70 22.25 18.38
N VAL A 139 21.59 21.55 19.52
CA VAL A 139 22.34 21.88 20.74
C VAL A 139 23.84 21.77 20.50
N ALA A 140 24.31 20.68 19.87
CA ALA A 140 25.72 20.49 19.55
C ALA A 140 26.28 21.61 18.65
N ARG A 141 25.52 22.00 17.61
CA ARG A 141 25.89 23.16 16.76
C ARG A 141 25.98 24.46 17.55
N ARG A 142 25.05 24.70 18.49
CA ARG A 142 25.05 25.91 19.31
C ARG A 142 26.23 25.94 20.28
N ILE A 143 26.56 24.81 20.90
CA ILE A 143 27.73 24.68 21.77
C ILE A 143 29.01 24.98 20.98
N ALA A 144 29.17 24.38 19.79
CA ALA A 144 30.33 24.62 18.94
C ALA A 144 30.47 26.10 18.56
N GLN A 145 29.36 26.77 18.20
CA GLN A 145 29.37 28.20 17.89
C GLN A 145 29.82 29.05 19.08
N LEU A 146 29.32 28.77 20.29
CA LEU A 146 29.71 29.49 21.50
C LEU A 146 31.19 29.26 21.83
N GLN A 147 31.71 28.04 21.67
CA GLN A 147 33.12 27.73 21.87
C GLN A 147 34.01 28.51 20.89
N SER A 148 33.63 28.61 19.61
CA SER A 148 34.37 29.41 18.63
C SER A 148 34.34 30.91 18.95
N GLN A 149 33.23 31.43 19.50
CA GLN A 149 33.13 32.83 19.92
C GLN A 149 34.02 33.13 21.14
N ILE A 150 34.07 32.22 22.11
CA ILE A 150 34.95 32.32 23.28
C ILE A 150 36.42 32.26 22.86
N ALA A 151 36.77 31.36 21.93
CA ALA A 151 38.15 31.23 21.46
C ALA A 151 38.64 32.44 20.61
N ALA A 152 37.71 33.23 20.08
CA ALA A 152 38.01 34.41 19.28
C ALA A 152 38.01 35.73 20.10
N ALA A 153 37.63 35.66 21.38
CA ALA A 153 37.63 36.78 22.32
C ALA A 153 38.90 36.75 23.19
#